data_AF-A0A7M7SXW6-F1
#
_entry.id   AF-A0A7M7SXW6-F1
#
_cell.length_a   1.000
_cell.length_b   1.000
_cell.length_c   1.000
_cell.angle_alpha   90.00
_cell.angle_beta   90.00
_cell.angle_gamma   90.00
#
_symmetry.space_group_name_H-M   'P 1'
#
loop_
_entity.id
_entity.type
_entity.pdbx_description
1 polymer ?
#
loop_
_entity_poly.entity_id
_entity_poly.type
_entity_poly.pdbx_seq_one_letter_code
_entity_poly.pdbx_strand_id
1 'polypeptide(L)'
;MIMETMLFWGIVLIGCFSSCSGSVSSTSRFCVIENRVGSIGFGGLLAFRSNDVASPVSVEVSYEDGDPASAGWSPWKTLGAPLAIPPLSNPVCEFTERNQTQIFVQASDGQVYSAIQDTLNFLNFSSWKKVGSNSIPVILSKRSTLVDSVSAVWYSKQLMVFARSISTSSRLYWCKGMYSIENWHSNQLYLGSCRWNCAHWNRCYADQESFHGQV
;
A
#
# COMPACT_ATOMS: atom_id res chain seq x y z
N MET A 1 -19.48 -5.30 75.64
CA MET A 1 -20.11 -5.18 74.30
C MET A 1 -19.16 -4.31 73.48
N ILE A 2 -17.96 -4.79 73.18
CA ILE A 2 -17.53 -5.45 71.93
C ILE A 2 -17.91 -4.62 70.69
N MET A 3 -16.97 -3.75 70.32
CA MET A 3 -16.40 -3.48 68.99
C MET A 3 -17.12 -4.08 67.77
N GLU A 4 -17.43 -3.23 66.78
CA GLU A 4 -17.12 -3.50 65.36
C GLU A 4 -17.22 -2.21 64.52
N THR A 5 -16.08 -1.57 64.31
CA THR A 5 -15.87 -0.57 63.25
C THR A 5 -15.70 -1.29 61.93
N MET A 6 -16.68 -1.19 61.04
CA MET A 6 -16.56 -1.70 59.67
C MET A 6 -15.69 -0.79 58.82
N LEU A 7 -14.44 -1.22 58.62
CA LEU A 7 -13.51 -0.73 57.61
C LEU A 7 -13.96 -1.21 56.23
N PHE A 8 -14.47 -0.31 55.40
CA PHE A 8 -14.79 -0.58 54.00
C PHE A 8 -13.50 -0.55 53.17
N TRP A 9 -12.87 -1.72 53.00
CA TRP A 9 -11.75 -1.91 52.07
C TRP A 9 -12.30 -2.03 50.64
N GLY A 10 -12.52 -0.89 49.99
CA GLY A 10 -12.76 -0.83 48.55
C GLY A 10 -11.44 -0.93 47.79
N ILE A 11 -11.06 -2.14 47.38
CA ILE A 11 -9.93 -2.38 46.48
C ILE A 11 -10.28 -1.76 45.12
N VAL A 12 -9.65 -0.63 44.79
CA VAL A 12 -9.68 -0.06 43.43
C VAL A 12 -8.77 -0.92 42.57
N LEU A 13 -9.34 -1.86 41.83
CA LEU A 13 -8.66 -2.55 40.75
C LEU A 13 -8.44 -1.53 39.62
N ILE A 14 -7.27 -0.90 39.61
CA ILE A 14 -6.75 -0.20 38.43
C ILE A 14 -6.43 -1.31 37.43
N GLY A 15 -7.41 -1.63 36.59
CA GLY A 15 -7.17 -2.40 35.39
C GLY A 15 -6.17 -1.62 34.55
N CYS A 16 -4.93 -2.11 34.49
CA CYS A 16 -3.96 -1.69 33.49
C CYS A 16 -4.52 -2.07 32.12
N PHE A 17 -5.32 -1.20 31.52
CA PHE A 17 -5.49 -1.23 30.08
C PHE A 17 -4.11 -0.87 29.53
N SER A 18 -3.32 -1.89 29.21
CA SER A 18 -2.22 -1.76 28.27
C SER A 18 -2.83 -1.46 26.91
N SER A 19 -3.34 -0.25 26.74
CA SER A 19 -3.53 0.33 25.43
C SER A 19 -2.13 0.49 24.85
N CYS A 20 -1.73 -0.45 23.99
CA CYS A 20 -0.70 -0.22 23.00
C CYS A 20 -1.23 0.81 22.00
N SER A 21 -1.37 2.06 22.47
CA SER A 21 -1.46 3.21 21.59
C SER A 21 -0.09 3.38 20.98
N GLY A 22 0.18 2.63 19.91
CA GLY A 22 1.20 3.03 18.95
C GLY A 22 0.80 4.42 18.47
N SER A 23 1.44 5.44 19.03
CA SER A 23 1.25 6.83 18.64
C SER A 23 1.40 6.91 17.12
N VAL A 24 0.30 7.14 16.41
CA VAL A 24 0.34 7.44 14.98
C VAL A 24 0.72 8.92 14.84
N SER A 25 1.92 9.23 15.30
CA SER A 25 2.57 10.54 15.11
C SER A 25 3.31 10.60 13.77
N SER A 26 3.21 9.58 12.92
CA SER A 26 3.81 9.59 11.60
C SER A 26 2.75 9.82 10.54
N THR A 27 3.12 10.48 9.45
CA THR A 27 2.30 10.65 8.24
C THR A 27 2.07 9.32 7.50
N SER A 28 2.35 8.19 8.15
CA SER A 28 2.26 6.83 7.62
C SER A 28 0.81 6.37 7.69
N ARG A 29 0.19 6.22 6.52
CA ARG A 29 -1.14 5.62 6.37
C ARG A 29 -1.02 4.16 6.00
N PHE A 30 -1.97 3.36 6.45
CA PHE A 30 -2.08 1.96 6.07
C PHE A 30 -2.89 1.81 4.78
N CYS A 31 -2.55 0.81 3.98
CA CYS A 31 -3.46 0.25 3.01
C CYS A 31 -4.03 -1.05 3.56
N VAL A 32 -5.36 -1.18 3.66
CA VAL A 32 -6.02 -2.39 4.14
C VAL A 32 -6.90 -2.93 3.04
N ILE A 33 -6.81 -4.23 2.79
CA ILE A 33 -7.53 -4.90 1.70
C ILE A 33 -7.87 -6.34 2.09
N GLU A 34 -8.97 -6.85 1.57
CA GLU A 34 -9.35 -8.26 1.75
C GLU A 34 -8.28 -9.20 1.16
N ASN A 35 -7.96 -10.28 1.87
CA ASN A 35 -7.07 -11.31 1.39
C ASN A 35 -7.84 -12.34 0.56
N ARG A 36 -7.89 -12.15 -0.75
CA ARG A 36 -8.62 -13.07 -1.65
C ARG A 36 -7.82 -14.30 -2.09
N VAL A 37 -6.56 -14.40 -1.69
CA VAL A 37 -5.71 -15.57 -1.95
C VAL A 37 -5.68 -16.52 -0.75
N GLY A 38 -5.83 -15.99 0.47
CA GLY A 38 -5.82 -16.79 1.71
C GLY A 38 -6.96 -17.81 1.79
N SER A 39 -6.71 -18.91 2.49
CA SER A 39 -7.73 -19.92 2.78
C SER A 39 -8.67 -19.45 3.88
N ILE A 40 -9.91 -19.97 3.84
CA ILE A 40 -10.95 -19.75 4.85
C ILE A 40 -10.41 -20.15 6.23
N GLY A 41 -10.27 -19.19 7.15
CA GLY A 41 -9.90 -19.42 8.55
C GLY A 41 -8.70 -18.63 9.09
N PHE A 42 -7.90 -17.96 8.24
CA PHE A 42 -6.80 -17.08 8.68
C PHE A 42 -6.66 -15.87 7.75
N GLY A 43 -6.47 -14.67 8.32
CA GLY A 43 -6.04 -13.49 7.56
C GLY A 43 -7.05 -13.01 6.53
N GLY A 44 -8.30 -12.73 6.92
CA GLY A 44 -9.33 -12.19 6.02
C GLY A 44 -8.97 -10.82 5.45
N LEU A 45 -8.14 -10.06 6.17
CA LEU A 45 -7.60 -8.79 5.75
C LEU A 45 -6.06 -8.81 5.73
N LEU A 46 -5.49 -8.05 4.81
CA LEU A 46 -4.08 -7.66 4.77
C LEU A 46 -3.98 -6.16 5.03
N ALA A 47 -3.04 -5.78 5.88
CA ALA A 47 -2.64 -4.39 6.11
C ALA A 47 -1.20 -4.19 5.63
N PHE A 48 -0.96 -3.09 4.93
CA PHE A 48 0.34 -2.69 4.43
C PHE A 48 0.73 -1.34 4.98
N ARG A 49 2.02 -1.18 5.28
CA ARG A 49 2.59 0.11 5.67
C ARG A 49 3.98 0.30 5.06
N SER A 50 4.35 1.55 4.84
CA SER A 50 5.74 1.93 4.66
C SER A 50 6.31 2.30 6.03
N ASN A 51 7.50 1.80 6.34
CA ASN A 51 8.20 2.01 7.59
C ASN A 51 9.42 2.90 7.37
N ASP A 52 9.22 4.21 7.48
CA ASP A 52 10.19 5.30 7.27
C ASP A 52 11.25 5.42 8.37
N VAL A 53 11.06 4.72 9.49
CA VAL A 53 12.02 4.68 10.61
C VAL A 53 12.87 3.40 10.63
N ALA A 54 12.55 2.40 9.79
CA ALA A 54 13.39 1.22 9.63
C ALA A 54 14.71 1.55 8.93
N SER A 55 15.75 0.74 9.21
CA SER A 55 17.04 0.80 8.52
C SER A 55 17.35 -0.55 7.87
N PRO A 56 17.21 -0.70 6.53
CA PRO A 56 16.67 0.29 5.59
C PRO A 56 15.14 0.44 5.72
N VAL A 57 14.63 1.58 5.25
CA VAL A 57 13.19 1.83 5.12
C VAL A 57 12.54 0.69 4.32
N SER A 58 11.40 0.18 4.76
CA SER A 58 10.76 -1.01 4.19
C SER A 58 9.27 -0.80 3.91
N VAL A 59 8.71 -1.67 3.08
CA VAL A 59 7.28 -1.94 3.04
C VAL A 59 7.02 -3.21 3.84
N GLU A 60 5.98 -3.21 4.67
CA GLU A 60 5.65 -4.30 5.57
C GLU A 60 4.19 -4.72 5.39
N VAL A 61 3.90 -5.98 5.69
CA VAL A 61 2.56 -6.56 5.70
C VAL A 61 2.23 -7.13 7.06
N SER A 62 0.99 -6.96 7.49
CA SER A 62 0.36 -7.66 8.60
C SER A 62 -0.95 -8.26 8.10
N TYR A 63 -1.43 -9.33 8.72
CA TYR A 63 -2.70 -9.95 8.39
C TYR A 63 -3.57 -10.07 9.63
N GLU A 64 -4.88 -10.12 9.42
CA GLU A 64 -5.83 -10.34 10.50
C GLU A 64 -5.59 -11.69 11.16
N ASP A 65 -5.26 -11.68 12.44
CA ASP A 65 -5.04 -12.90 13.21
C ASP A 65 -6.28 -13.16 14.07
N GLY A 66 -6.80 -14.39 13.99
CA GLY A 66 -7.95 -14.83 14.76
C GLY A 66 -7.64 -15.05 16.25
N ASP A 67 -6.38 -14.91 16.66
CA ASP A 67 -5.97 -15.00 18.05
C ASP A 67 -6.43 -13.76 18.85
N PRO A 68 -7.35 -13.92 19.83
CA PRO A 68 -7.81 -12.83 20.69
C PRO A 68 -6.73 -12.26 21.62
N ALA A 69 -5.59 -12.94 21.77
CA ALA A 69 -4.43 -12.42 22.50
C ALA A 69 -3.57 -11.46 21.66
N SER A 70 -3.67 -11.54 20.34
CA SER A 70 -3.19 -10.50 19.43
C SER A 70 -4.24 -9.37 19.37
N ALA A 71 -3.87 -8.15 18.99
CA ALA A 71 -4.86 -7.08 18.77
C ALA A 71 -5.75 -7.33 17.52
N GLY A 72 -5.97 -8.59 17.14
CA GLY A 72 -6.59 -9.04 15.90
C GLY A 72 -5.66 -8.99 14.68
N TRP A 73 -4.35 -8.80 14.88
CA TRP A 73 -3.37 -8.63 13.79
C TRP A 73 -2.06 -9.33 14.11
N SER A 74 -1.48 -9.94 13.08
CA SER A 74 -0.15 -10.54 13.14
C SER A 74 0.93 -9.49 13.38
N PRO A 75 2.12 -9.88 13.88
CA PRO A 75 3.31 -9.06 13.77
C PRO A 75 3.58 -8.63 12.32
N TRP A 76 4.19 -7.46 12.15
CA TRP A 76 4.57 -6.93 10.83
C TRP A 76 5.71 -7.75 10.23
N LYS A 77 5.52 -8.21 8.99
CA LYS A 77 6.52 -8.91 8.18
C LYS A 77 7.06 -7.97 7.09
N THR A 78 8.38 -7.88 6.99
CA THR A 78 9.05 -7.08 5.96
C THR A 78 8.92 -7.70 4.57
N LEU A 79 8.49 -6.89 3.59
CA LEU A 79 8.49 -7.20 2.14
C LEU A 79 9.71 -6.60 1.41
N GLY A 80 10.60 -5.94 2.14
CA GLY A 80 11.75 -5.22 1.61
C GLY A 80 11.39 -3.85 1.06
N ALA A 81 12.33 -3.24 0.34
CA ALA A 81 12.16 -1.94 -0.31
C ALA A 81 12.23 -2.10 -1.84
N PRO A 82 11.56 -1.22 -2.61
CA PRO A 82 11.65 -1.22 -4.07
C PRO A 82 13.09 -1.14 -4.59
N LEU A 83 13.66 -2.27 -5.03
CA LEU A 83 15.06 -2.35 -5.49
C LEU A 83 16.08 -1.74 -4.49
N ALA A 84 15.85 -1.91 -3.18
CA ALA A 84 16.64 -1.29 -2.11
C ALA A 84 16.57 0.26 -2.07
N ILE A 85 15.61 0.87 -2.76
CA ILE A 85 15.34 2.30 -2.76
C ILE A 85 14.27 2.60 -1.69
N PRO A 86 14.51 3.53 -0.75
CA PRO A 86 13.54 3.88 0.29
C PRO A 86 12.19 4.31 -0.29
N PRO A 87 11.06 3.74 0.18
CA PRO A 87 9.74 4.28 -0.13
C PRO A 87 9.56 5.69 0.44
N LEU A 88 8.94 6.57 -0.36
CA LEU A 88 8.54 7.93 0.04
C LEU A 88 7.02 8.11 0.07
N SER A 89 6.26 7.15 -0.43
CA SER A 89 4.79 7.18 -0.33
C SER A 89 4.25 6.18 0.67
N ASN A 90 3.04 6.47 1.15
CA ASN A 90 2.19 5.44 1.73
C ASN A 90 1.88 4.38 0.66
N PRO A 91 1.73 3.11 1.06
CA PRO A 91 1.36 2.07 0.13
C PRO A 91 -0.07 2.24 -0.35
N VAL A 92 -0.29 1.81 -1.59
CA VAL A 92 -1.61 1.64 -2.18
C VAL A 92 -1.73 0.18 -2.61
N CYS A 93 -2.89 -0.42 -2.44
CA CYS A 93 -3.11 -1.83 -2.69
C CYS A 93 -4.42 -1.99 -3.45
N GLU A 94 -4.40 -2.82 -4.49
CA GLU A 94 -5.53 -3.11 -5.36
C GLU A 94 -5.53 -4.57 -5.76
N PHE A 95 -6.69 -5.08 -6.16
CA PHE A 95 -6.76 -6.43 -6.72
C PHE A 95 -6.28 -6.45 -8.16
N THR A 96 -5.53 -7.48 -8.50
CA THR A 96 -5.38 -7.92 -9.89
C THR A 96 -6.63 -8.68 -10.33
N GLU A 97 -6.76 -8.94 -11.63
CA GLU A 97 -7.87 -9.74 -12.19
C GLU A 97 -7.89 -11.18 -11.70
N ARG A 98 -6.76 -11.65 -11.17
CA ARG A 98 -6.62 -12.98 -10.57
C ARG A 98 -6.90 -12.99 -9.07
N ASN A 99 -7.48 -11.90 -8.54
CA ASN A 99 -7.72 -11.68 -7.12
C ASN A 99 -6.45 -11.69 -6.24
N GLN A 100 -5.25 -11.62 -6.84
CA GLN A 100 -4.01 -11.38 -6.09
C GLN A 100 -3.95 -9.90 -5.69
N THR A 101 -3.41 -9.61 -4.51
CA THR A 101 -3.14 -8.24 -4.10
C THR A 101 -1.92 -7.69 -4.85
N GLN A 102 -2.03 -6.52 -5.46
CA GLN A 102 -0.90 -5.76 -6.00
C GLN A 102 -0.70 -4.49 -5.18
N ILE A 103 0.53 -4.30 -4.71
CA ILE A 103 0.93 -3.16 -3.89
C ILE A 103 1.69 -2.18 -4.78
N PHE A 104 1.48 -0.89 -4.56
CA PHE A 104 2.16 0.21 -5.23
C PHE A 104 2.77 1.16 -4.21
N VAL A 105 4.02 1.55 -4.44
CA VAL A 105 4.72 2.55 -3.63
C VAL A 105 5.59 3.41 -4.54
N GLN A 106 5.66 4.71 -4.27
CA GLN A 106 6.64 5.60 -4.90
C GLN A 106 7.89 5.67 -4.03
N ALA A 107 9.06 5.46 -4.62
CA ALA A 107 10.33 5.48 -3.93
C ALA A 107 11.05 6.83 -4.05
N SER A 108 12.21 6.96 -3.41
CA SER A 108 12.99 8.20 -3.35
C SER A 108 13.58 8.66 -4.68
N ASP A 109 13.68 7.76 -5.65
CA ASP A 109 13.97 8.07 -7.06
C ASP A 109 12.75 8.66 -7.82
N GLY A 110 11.63 8.85 -7.13
CA GLY A 110 10.36 9.36 -7.66
C GLY A 110 9.58 8.36 -8.50
N GLN A 111 10.08 7.14 -8.69
CA GLN A 111 9.43 6.14 -9.51
C GLN A 111 8.44 5.34 -8.68
N VAL A 112 7.36 4.88 -9.32
CA VAL A 112 6.42 3.94 -8.69
C VAL A 112 6.89 2.53 -8.96
N TYR A 113 6.79 1.69 -7.95
CA TYR A 113 7.10 0.27 -8.01
C TYR A 113 5.90 -0.53 -7.56
N SER A 114 5.83 -1.78 -8.02
CA SER A 114 4.80 -2.71 -7.59
C SER A 114 5.34 -4.10 -7.27
N ALA A 115 4.64 -4.77 -6.36
CA ALA A 115 4.82 -6.17 -6.03
C ALA A 115 3.45 -6.85 -6.02
N ILE A 116 3.37 -8.08 -6.51
CA ILE A 116 2.12 -8.85 -6.62
C ILE A 116 2.20 -10.04 -5.66
N GLN A 117 1.15 -10.24 -4.89
CA GLN A 117 0.98 -11.36 -3.97
C GLN A 117 1.09 -12.68 -4.73
N ASP A 118 1.80 -13.66 -4.18
CA ASP A 118 1.88 -15.00 -4.74
C ASP A 118 0.52 -15.72 -4.66
N THR A 119 0.23 -16.66 -5.57
CA THR A 119 -1.06 -17.38 -5.60
C THR A 119 -1.13 -18.55 -4.62
N LEU A 120 0.00 -19.08 -4.16
CA LEU A 120 0.08 -20.28 -3.33
C LEU A 120 0.30 -19.91 -1.86
N ASN A 121 1.08 -18.86 -1.60
CA ASN A 121 1.36 -18.38 -0.27
C ASN A 121 0.99 -16.90 -0.15
N PHE A 122 -0.12 -16.62 0.54
CA PHE A 122 -0.70 -15.28 0.65
C PHE A 122 0.22 -14.24 1.31
N LEU A 123 1.26 -14.66 2.04
CA LEU A 123 2.26 -13.76 2.66
C LEU A 123 3.53 -13.60 1.83
N ASN A 124 3.60 -14.24 0.67
CA ASN A 124 4.70 -14.07 -0.27
C ASN A 124 4.28 -13.10 -1.36
N PHE A 125 5.24 -12.28 -1.79
CA PHE A 125 5.07 -11.29 -2.84
C PHE A 125 6.21 -11.42 -3.83
N SER A 126 5.94 -11.08 -5.09
CA SER A 126 6.96 -10.99 -6.12
C SER A 126 8.04 -9.97 -5.74
N SER A 127 9.21 -10.07 -6.37
CA SER A 127 10.17 -8.97 -6.35
C SER A 127 9.53 -7.67 -6.87
N TRP A 128 9.97 -6.54 -6.31
CA TRP A 128 9.53 -5.22 -6.73
C TRP A 128 9.92 -4.94 -8.18
N LYS A 129 8.96 -4.46 -8.97
CA LYS A 129 9.15 -4.06 -10.37
C LYS A 129 8.76 -2.62 -10.58
N LYS A 130 9.55 -1.87 -11.34
CA LYS A 130 9.22 -0.50 -11.72
C LYS A 130 7.93 -0.48 -12.55
N VAL A 131 7.05 0.46 -12.22
CA VAL A 131 5.84 0.75 -12.97
C VAL A 131 6.17 1.79 -14.05
N GLY A 132 5.85 1.42 -15.28
CA GLY A 132 6.06 2.21 -16.48
C GLY A 132 7.51 2.29 -16.96
N SER A 133 7.68 2.54 -18.26
CA SER A 133 8.99 2.57 -18.92
C SER A 133 9.70 3.92 -18.76
N ASN A 134 8.95 5.02 -18.66
CA ASN A 134 9.50 6.38 -18.58
C ASN A 134 9.66 6.81 -17.12
N SER A 135 10.49 7.81 -16.86
CA SER A 135 10.74 8.29 -15.50
C SER A 135 9.84 9.45 -15.10
N ILE A 136 9.25 9.37 -13.91
CA ILE A 136 8.58 10.50 -13.26
C ILE A 136 9.67 11.44 -12.70
N PRO A 137 9.64 12.76 -12.97
CA PRO A 137 10.60 13.69 -12.41
C PRO A 137 10.55 13.75 -10.88
N VAL A 138 11.73 13.85 -10.25
CA VAL A 138 11.89 14.01 -8.79
C VAL A 138 12.85 15.15 -8.48
N ILE A 139 12.48 15.98 -7.50
CA ILE A 139 13.32 17.06 -6.97
C ILE A 139 13.53 16.88 -5.46
N LEU A 140 12.55 16.34 -4.75
CA LEU A 140 12.57 16.18 -3.29
C LEU A 140 12.80 14.70 -2.87
N SER A 141 13.92 14.11 -3.30
CA SER A 141 14.25 12.68 -3.09
C SER A 141 14.57 12.31 -1.63
N LYS A 142 14.82 13.28 -0.75
CA LYS A 142 15.22 13.06 0.65
C LYS A 142 14.19 13.60 1.64
N ARG A 143 12.90 13.37 1.37
CA ARG A 143 11.85 13.74 2.32
C ARG A 143 11.94 12.88 3.58
N SER A 144 11.67 13.51 4.72
CA SER A 144 11.63 12.87 6.04
C SER A 144 10.25 12.34 6.42
N THR A 145 9.25 12.52 5.57
CA THR A 145 7.86 12.10 5.81
C THR A 145 7.28 11.45 4.58
N LEU A 146 6.51 10.38 4.80
CA LEU A 146 5.74 9.72 3.76
C LEU A 146 4.62 10.62 3.25
N VAL A 147 4.27 10.47 1.97
CA VAL A 147 3.21 11.23 1.31
C VAL A 147 2.22 10.37 0.55
N ASP A 148 1.03 10.90 0.35
CA ASP A 148 -0.01 10.28 -0.48
C ASP A 148 0.13 10.72 -1.93
N SER A 149 1.16 10.19 -2.58
CA SER A 149 1.50 10.56 -3.95
C SER A 149 1.07 9.54 -4.99
N VAL A 150 0.62 8.35 -4.58
CA VAL A 150 0.16 7.28 -5.48
C VAL A 150 -1.31 7.00 -5.23
N SER A 151 -2.03 6.61 -6.28
CA SER A 151 -3.38 6.06 -6.20
C SER A 151 -3.56 5.02 -7.31
N ALA A 152 -4.34 3.99 -7.06
CA ALA A 152 -4.66 2.95 -8.04
C ALA A 152 -6.17 2.74 -8.03
N VAL A 153 -6.76 2.51 -9.21
CA VAL A 153 -8.21 2.33 -9.35
C VAL A 153 -8.54 1.56 -10.62
N TRP A 154 -9.57 0.73 -10.55
CA TRP A 154 -10.12 0.08 -11.73
C TRP A 154 -11.03 1.02 -12.52
N TYR A 155 -10.72 1.21 -13.80
CA TYR A 155 -11.55 1.94 -14.75
C TYR A 155 -11.68 1.14 -16.04
N SER A 156 -12.92 0.85 -16.47
CA SER A 156 -13.20 0.12 -17.72
C SER A 156 -12.40 -1.17 -17.87
N LYS A 157 -12.34 -2.00 -16.81
CA LYS A 157 -11.57 -3.26 -16.73
C LYS A 157 -10.07 -3.07 -16.93
N GLN A 158 -9.53 -1.90 -16.59
CA GLN A 158 -8.10 -1.64 -16.58
C GLN A 158 -7.72 -1.05 -15.23
N LEU A 159 -6.66 -1.59 -14.62
CA LEU A 159 -6.06 -0.96 -13.44
C LEU A 159 -5.30 0.29 -13.88
N MET A 160 -5.77 1.44 -13.43
CA MET A 160 -5.14 2.74 -13.62
C MET A 160 -4.31 3.07 -12.39
N VAL A 161 -3.07 3.51 -12.58
CA VAL A 161 -2.21 4.02 -11.52
C VAL A 161 -1.90 5.48 -11.78
N PHE A 162 -2.12 6.29 -10.76
CA PHE A 162 -1.86 7.71 -10.72
C PHE A 162 -0.69 7.97 -9.77
N ALA A 163 0.19 8.89 -10.15
CA ALA A 163 1.34 9.27 -9.37
C ALA A 163 1.58 10.78 -9.48
N ARG A 164 1.80 11.43 -8.34
CA ARG A 164 2.22 12.83 -8.30
C ARG A 164 3.74 12.89 -8.30
N SER A 165 4.33 13.80 -9.07
CA SER A 165 5.78 14.03 -8.95
C SER A 165 6.15 14.55 -7.57
N ILE A 166 7.23 14.00 -7.03
CA ILE A 166 7.82 14.45 -5.77
C ILE A 166 8.70 15.67 -6.06
N SER A 167 8.04 16.79 -6.34
CA SER A 167 8.64 18.07 -6.73
C SER A 167 7.89 19.26 -6.13
N THR A 168 8.52 20.43 -6.16
CA THR A 168 7.93 21.71 -5.70
C THR A 168 6.74 22.15 -6.56
N SER A 169 6.82 21.95 -7.88
CA SER A 169 5.72 22.11 -8.84
C SER A 169 5.18 20.74 -9.22
N SER A 170 4.40 20.15 -8.33
CA SER A 170 3.95 18.77 -8.53
C SER A 170 3.02 18.64 -9.73
N ARG A 171 3.23 17.60 -10.55
CA ARG A 171 2.40 17.25 -11.70
C ARG A 171 1.78 15.87 -11.50
N LEU A 172 0.61 15.64 -12.08
CA LEU A 172 -0.06 14.36 -12.08
C LEU A 172 0.38 13.54 -13.28
N TYR A 173 0.82 12.32 -13.01
CA TYR A 173 1.16 11.31 -14.00
C TYR A 173 0.19 10.15 -13.85
N TRP A 174 -0.14 9.50 -14.96
CA TRP A 174 -0.93 8.30 -14.94
C TRP A 174 -0.40 7.26 -15.91
N CYS A 175 -0.66 6.00 -15.58
CA CYS A 175 -0.30 4.83 -16.34
C CYS A 175 -1.47 3.86 -16.27
N LYS A 176 -1.76 3.18 -17.38
CA LYS A 176 -2.77 2.12 -17.43
C LYS A 176 -2.10 0.76 -17.53
N GLY A 177 -2.63 -0.23 -16.82
CA GLY A 177 -2.19 -1.61 -16.93
C GLY A 177 -2.37 -2.10 -18.35
N MET A 178 -1.31 -2.64 -18.94
CA MET A 178 -1.40 -3.37 -20.19
C MET A 178 -1.31 -4.87 -19.85
N TYR A 179 -2.19 -5.66 -20.45
CA TYR A 179 -1.98 -7.09 -20.51
C TYR A 179 -0.70 -7.35 -21.31
N SER A 180 0.35 -7.89 -20.70
CA SER A 180 1.48 -8.43 -21.46
C SER A 180 1.43 -9.95 -21.42
N ILE A 181 1.32 -10.55 -22.61
CA ILE A 181 1.33 -12.01 -22.84
C ILE A 181 2.77 -12.55 -22.89
N GLU A 182 3.78 -11.72 -22.61
CA GLU A 182 5.19 -12.04 -22.87
C GLU A 182 5.81 -13.12 -21.99
N ASN A 183 5.07 -13.67 -21.03
CA ASN A 183 5.49 -14.88 -20.33
C ASN A 183 4.38 -15.92 -20.44
N TRP A 184 4.60 -16.95 -21.26
CA TRP A 184 3.71 -18.11 -21.46
C TRP A 184 3.35 -18.86 -20.15
N HIS A 185 3.94 -18.48 -19.01
CA HIS A 185 3.64 -19.00 -17.68
C HIS A 185 3.07 -17.97 -16.68
N SER A 186 2.88 -16.70 -17.04
CA SER A 186 2.30 -15.69 -16.12
C SER A 186 1.43 -14.66 -16.85
N ASN A 187 0.14 -14.98 -17.10
CA ASN A 187 -0.85 -13.99 -17.53
C ASN A 187 -1.19 -13.04 -16.37
N GLN A 188 -0.32 -12.09 -16.06
CA GLN A 188 -0.56 -11.06 -15.06
C GLN A 188 -0.57 -9.68 -15.71
N LEU A 189 -1.43 -8.79 -15.20
CA LEU A 189 -1.45 -7.39 -15.58
C LEU A 189 -0.14 -6.75 -15.09
N TYR A 190 0.82 -6.58 -16.00
CA TYR A 190 2.08 -5.92 -15.69
C TYR A 190 1.97 -4.45 -16.05
N LEU A 191 1.97 -3.60 -15.02
CA LEU A 191 2.14 -2.16 -15.18
C LEU A 191 3.59 -1.78 -15.55
N GLY A 192 4.47 -2.75 -15.85
CA GLY A 192 5.86 -2.53 -16.25
C GLY A 192 6.05 -1.98 -17.67
N SER A 193 5.03 -2.08 -18.54
CA SER A 193 5.11 -1.71 -19.97
C SER A 193 4.30 -0.46 -20.35
N CYS A 194 3.65 0.20 -19.40
CA CYS A 194 2.92 1.44 -19.68
C CYS A 194 3.86 2.64 -19.81
N ARG A 195 3.41 3.71 -20.49
CA ARG A 195 4.08 5.01 -20.47
C ARG A 195 3.35 5.96 -19.53
N TRP A 196 4.09 6.63 -18.66
CA TRP A 196 3.55 7.70 -17.81
C TRP A 196 3.14 8.89 -18.67
N ASN A 197 1.86 9.23 -18.65
CA ASN A 197 1.31 10.41 -19.29
C ASN A 197 1.17 11.53 -18.26
N CYS A 198 1.67 12.73 -18.57
CA CYS A 198 1.56 13.90 -17.70
C CYS A 198 0.28 14.67 -18.01
N ALA A 199 -0.60 14.83 -17.02
CA ALA A 199 -1.74 15.73 -17.14
C ALA A 199 -1.27 17.18 -16.90
N HIS A 200 -1.53 18.06 -17.86
CA HIS A 200 -1.51 19.50 -17.64
C HIS A 200 -2.93 19.93 -17.25
N TRP A 201 -3.08 20.68 -16.15
CA TRP A 201 -4.39 21.13 -15.65
C TRP A 201 -5.25 21.83 -16.72
N ASN A 202 -4.63 22.50 -17.70
CA ASN A 202 -5.33 23.16 -18.82
C ASN A 202 -5.65 22.23 -20.01
N ARG A 203 -5.42 20.92 -19.87
CA ARG A 203 -5.60 19.93 -20.94
C ARG A 203 -6.44 18.72 -20.51
N CYS A 204 -6.85 18.63 -19.24
CA CYS A 204 -7.75 17.58 -18.75
C CYS A 204 -9.18 17.66 -19.33
N TYR A 205 -9.52 18.74 -20.05
CA TYR A 205 -10.74 18.84 -20.84
C TYR A 205 -10.56 18.44 -22.32
N ALA A 206 -9.33 18.25 -22.80
CA ALA A 206 -9.04 18.11 -24.23
C ALA A 206 -8.80 16.66 -24.70
N ASP A 207 -8.97 15.66 -23.83
CA ASP A 207 -9.04 14.24 -24.25
C ASP A 207 -10.50 13.73 -24.32
N GLN A 208 -11.48 14.63 -24.40
CA GLN A 208 -12.82 14.26 -24.90
C GLN A 208 -12.81 13.95 -26.42
N GLU A 209 -11.77 14.33 -27.16
CA GLU A 209 -11.70 14.11 -28.62
C GLU A 209 -11.15 12.74 -29.05
N SER A 210 -10.77 11.86 -28.12
CA SER A 210 -10.53 10.43 -28.46
C SER A 210 -11.68 9.50 -28.05
N PHE A 211 -12.79 10.06 -27.54
CA PHE A 211 -13.97 9.31 -27.10
C PHE A 211 -15.14 9.31 -28.10
N HIS A 212 -14.94 9.78 -29.34
CA HIS A 212 -15.95 9.66 -30.39
C HIS A 212 -15.40 9.12 -31.73
N GLY A 213 -15.97 7.98 -32.13
CA GLY A 213 -16.08 7.49 -33.51
C GLY A 213 -15.18 6.29 -33.84
N GLN A 214 -15.62 5.21 -34.49
CA GLN A 214 -16.88 4.70 -35.07
C GLN A 214 -16.65 3.16 -35.16
N VAL A 215 -17.58 2.22 -35.03
CA VAL A 215 -19.01 2.08 -35.37
C VAL A 215 -19.68 1.26 -34.27
#